data_AF-A0A966KY60-F1
#
_entry.id   AF-A0A966KY60-F1
#
_cell.length_a   1.000
_cell.length_b   1.000
_cell.length_c   1.000
_cell.angle_alpha   90.00
_cell.angle_beta   90.00
_cell.angle_gamma   90.00
#
_symmetry.space_group_name_H-M   'P 1'
#
loop_
_entity.id
_entity.type
_entity.pdbx_description
1 polymer ?
#
loop_
_entity_poly.entity_id
_entity_poly.type
_entity_poly.pdbx_seq_one_letter_code
_entity_poly.pdbx_strand_id
1 'polypeptide(L)'
;MNLANLAAVVVGASFVFAGVSKLLMGREWPRAAARLGVPTWLAALVVPAEVVIGLGVIVADGLRQGFIVAAGVLLVAFTALLLWHLRSDSPPPCACFGASKQRPIAARDVVRNVVLLVLVLAALGS
;
A
#
# COMPACT_ATOMS: atom_id res chain seq x y z
N MET A 1 6.23 -18.11 17.49
CA MET A 1 5.92 -16.87 16.73
C MET A 1 4.63 -16.30 17.28
N ASN A 2 4.65 -15.08 17.80
CA ASN A 2 3.44 -14.44 18.37
C ASN A 2 2.58 -13.82 17.25
N LEU A 3 1.28 -13.65 17.50
CA LEU A 3 0.32 -13.10 16.54
C LEU A 3 0.77 -11.76 15.95
N ALA A 4 1.37 -10.89 16.77
CA ALA A 4 1.88 -9.59 16.35
C ALA A 4 3.03 -9.70 15.33
N ASN A 5 3.92 -10.69 15.49
CA ASN A 5 5.01 -10.95 14.53
C ASN A 5 4.47 -11.51 13.20
N LEU A 6 3.46 -12.38 13.24
CA LEU A 6 2.78 -12.86 12.04
C LEU A 6 2.11 -11.69 11.29
N ALA A 7 1.42 -10.81 12.02
CA ALA A 7 0.80 -9.62 11.45
C ALA A 7 1.84 -8.69 10.80
N ALA A 8 2.98 -8.45 11.47
CA ALA A 8 4.08 -7.65 10.93
C ALA A 8 4.62 -8.25 9.63
N VAL A 9 4.85 -9.56 9.58
CA VAL A 9 5.32 -10.25 8.37
C VAL A 9 4.31 -10.14 7.23
N VAL A 10 3.01 -10.31 7.51
CA VAL A 10 1.97 -10.18 6.48
C VAL A 10 1.89 -8.75 5.93
N VAL A 11 1.97 -7.74 6.80
CA VAL A 11 2.01 -6.33 6.39
C VAL A 11 3.24 -6.06 5.55
N GLY A 12 4.43 -6.44 6.03
CA GLY A 12 5.70 -6.23 5.33
C GLY A 12 5.70 -6.90 3.95
N ALA A 13 5.30 -8.17 3.88
CA ALA A 13 5.21 -8.92 2.62
C ALA A 13 4.22 -8.28 1.64
N SER A 14 3.07 -7.79 2.14
CA SER A 14 2.07 -7.10 1.31
C SER A 14 2.63 -5.82 0.70
N PHE A 15 3.41 -5.05 1.47
CA PHE A 15 4.08 -3.83 1.00
C PHE A 15 5.17 -4.13 -0.04
N VAL A 16 6.02 -5.13 0.22
CA VAL A 16 7.03 -5.57 -0.76
C VAL A 16 6.36 -6.03 -2.05
N PHE A 17 5.32 -6.88 -1.95
CA PHE A 17 4.56 -7.33 -3.11
C PHE A 17 3.94 -6.16 -3.89
N ALA A 18 3.36 -5.18 -3.18
CA ALA A 18 2.79 -3.99 -3.79
C ALA A 18 3.83 -3.15 -4.55
N GLY A 19 5.00 -2.92 -3.93
CA GLY A 19 6.09 -2.16 -4.53
C GLY A 19 6.69 -2.88 -5.73
N VAL A 20 6.99 -4.18 -5.61
CA VAL A 20 7.49 -5.02 -6.72
C VAL A 20 6.50 -5.05 -7.88
N SER A 21 5.21 -5.21 -7.61
CA SER A 21 4.21 -5.24 -8.68
C SER A 21 4.11 -3.90 -9.42
N LYS A 22 4.28 -2.77 -8.71
CA LYS A 22 4.36 -1.44 -9.34
C LYS A 22 5.66 -1.25 -10.13
N LEU A 23 6.78 -1.80 -9.65
CA LEU A 23 8.05 -1.84 -10.40
C LEU A 23 7.86 -2.59 -11.72
N LEU A 24 7.20 -3.74 -11.69
CA LEU A 24 6.94 -4.57 -12.87
C LEU A 24 6.02 -3.88 -13.90
N MET A 25 5.09 -3.05 -13.45
CA MET A 25 4.28 -2.19 -14.34
C MET A 25 5.08 -1.06 -15.00
N GLY A 26 6.26 -0.73 -14.48
CA GLY A 26 7.14 0.29 -15.01
C GLY A 26 6.43 1.63 -15.24
N ARG A 27 6.43 2.10 -16.49
CA ARG A 27 5.86 3.42 -16.88
C ARG A 27 4.33 3.47 -16.84
N GLU A 28 3.65 2.33 -16.77
CA GLU A 28 2.19 2.31 -16.68
C GLU A 28 1.69 2.76 -15.31
N TRP A 29 2.43 2.47 -14.25
CA TRP A 29 2.07 2.85 -12.89
C TRP A 29 1.97 4.38 -12.70
N PRO A 30 3.00 5.19 -13.02
CA PRO A 30 2.91 6.65 -12.89
C PRO A 30 1.79 7.26 -13.75
N ARG A 31 1.52 6.70 -14.93
CA ARG A 31 0.41 7.14 -15.79
C ARG A 31 -0.95 6.83 -15.17
N ALA A 32 -1.09 5.64 -14.56
CA ALA A 32 -2.30 5.27 -13.84
C ALA A 32 -2.51 6.14 -12.59
N ALA A 33 -1.44 6.45 -11.87
CA ALA A 33 -1.46 7.34 -10.72
C ALA A 33 -1.82 8.79 -11.11
N ALA A 34 -1.34 9.28 -12.25
CA ALA A 34 -1.71 10.60 -12.78
C ALA A 34 -3.22 10.72 -13.05
N ARG A 35 -3.88 9.64 -13.48
CA ARG A 35 -5.34 9.61 -13.64
C ARG A 35 -6.11 9.69 -12.33
N LEU A 36 -5.44 9.46 -11.19
CA LEU A 36 -5.98 9.60 -9.83
C LEU A 36 -5.63 10.98 -9.22
N GLY A 37 -5.10 11.91 -10.02
CA GLY A 37 -4.65 13.22 -9.54
C GLY A 37 -3.32 13.18 -8.78
N VAL A 38 -2.62 12.04 -8.74
CA VAL A 38 -1.31 11.92 -8.10
C VAL A 38 -0.21 12.28 -9.11
N PRO A 39 0.67 13.25 -8.80
CA PRO A 39 1.73 13.60 -9.73
C PRO A 39 2.71 12.43 -9.95
N THR A 40 3.22 12.30 -11.17
CA THR A 40 4.02 11.16 -11.61
C THR A 40 5.31 10.97 -10.82
N TRP A 41 5.94 12.06 -10.37
CA TRP A 41 7.13 12.01 -9.52
C TRP A 41 6.82 11.41 -8.14
N LEU A 42 5.66 11.77 -7.56
CA LEU A 42 5.23 11.21 -6.28
C LEU A 42 4.86 9.73 -6.43
N ALA A 43 4.19 9.38 -7.51
CA ALA A 43 3.90 7.99 -7.85
C ALA A 43 5.18 7.15 -8.01
N ALA A 44 6.24 7.73 -8.59
CA ALA A 44 7.54 7.07 -8.70
C ALA A 44 8.22 6.88 -7.33
N LEU A 45 8.08 7.83 -6.40
CA LEU A 45 8.64 7.74 -5.04
C LEU A 45 7.91 6.73 -4.14
N VAL A 46 6.62 6.53 -4.36
CA VAL A 46 5.82 5.54 -3.62
C VAL A 46 6.37 4.12 -3.77
N VAL A 47 6.92 3.80 -4.94
CA VAL A 47 7.44 2.46 -5.24
C VAL A 47 8.62 2.05 -4.35
N PRO A 48 9.73 2.80 -4.29
CA PRO A 48 10.81 2.49 -3.35
C PRO A 48 10.35 2.64 -1.89
N ALA A 49 9.44 3.57 -1.59
CA ALA A 49 8.89 3.70 -0.24
C ALA A 49 8.19 2.42 0.24
N GLU A 50 7.33 1.82 -0.60
CA GLU A 50 6.63 0.57 -0.27
C GLU A 50 7.61 -0.58 -0.04
N VAL A 51 8.62 -0.73 -0.89
CA VAL A 51 9.63 -1.80 -0.75
C VAL A 51 10.48 -1.60 0.52
N VAL A 52 10.95 -0.38 0.76
CA VAL A 52 11.79 -0.05 1.93
C VAL A 52 11.00 -0.24 3.22
N ILE A 53 9.76 0.23 3.27
CA ILE A 53 8.88 0.05 4.44
C ILE A 53 8.63 -1.45 4.67
N GLY A 54 8.26 -2.19 3.61
CA GLY A 54 7.95 -3.61 3.73
C GLY A 54 9.14 -4.46 4.20
N LEU A 55 10.33 -4.22 3.64
CA LEU A 55 11.57 -4.88 4.08
C LEU A 55 11.98 -4.43 5.48
N GLY A 56 11.82 -3.15 5.81
CA GLY A 56 12.12 -2.60 7.13
C GLY A 56 11.29 -3.25 8.24
N VAL A 57 10.01 -3.51 7.99
CA VAL A 57 9.14 -4.26 8.94
C VAL A 57 9.66 -5.69 9.19
N ILE A 58 10.21 -6.34 8.16
CA ILE A 58 10.63 -7.76 8.24
C ILE A 58 12.03 -7.89 8.87
N VAL A 59 12.96 -7.04 8.48
CA VAL A 59 14.41 -7.23 8.69
C VAL A 59 15.00 -6.29 9.76
N ALA A 60 14.43 -5.10 9.96
CA ALA A 60 15.06 -4.07 10.79
C ALA A 60 14.56 -4.11 12.24
N ASP A 61 15.05 -5.06 13.05
CA ASP A 61 14.56 -5.27 14.42
C ASP A 61 14.56 -4.01 15.31
N GLY A 62 15.61 -3.18 15.25
CA GLY A 62 15.72 -1.95 16.06
C GLY A 62 14.84 -0.78 15.59
N LEU A 63 14.40 -0.77 14.33
CA LEU A 63 13.58 0.29 13.74
C LEU A 63 12.18 -0.20 13.31
N ARG A 64 11.86 -1.45 13.65
CA ARG A 64 10.66 -2.18 13.21
C ARG A 64 9.39 -1.37 13.50
N GLN A 65 9.27 -0.81 14.71
CA GLN A 65 8.10 -0.01 15.09
C GLN A 65 7.94 1.24 14.22
N GLY A 66 9.04 1.92 13.87
CA GLY A 66 9.00 3.07 12.95
C GLY A 66 8.49 2.69 11.56
N PHE A 67 8.92 1.53 11.05
CA PHE A 67 8.42 1.02 9.76
C PHE A 67 6.96 0.56 9.82
N ILE A 68 6.50 -0.03 10.92
CA ILE A 68 5.09 -0.38 11.11
C ILE A 68 4.21 0.88 11.11
N VAL A 69 4.63 1.94 11.80
CA VAL A 69 3.93 3.24 11.78
C VAL A 69 3.92 3.83 10.37
N ALA A 70 5.05 3.83 9.67
CA ALA A 70 5.14 4.32 8.30
C ALA A 70 4.21 3.54 7.35
N ALA A 71 4.12 2.21 7.50
CA ALA A 71 3.17 1.37 6.77
C ALA A 71 1.71 1.77 7.05
N GLY A 72 1.38 2.00 8.32
CA GLY A 72 0.06 2.51 8.73
C GLY A 72 -0.28 3.83 8.06
N VAL A 73 0.61 4.82 8.11
CA VAL A 73 0.41 6.15 7.49
C VAL A 73 0.20 6.02 5.98
N LEU A 74 1.00 5.21 5.30
CA LEU A 74 0.86 5.03 3.85
C LEU A 74 -0.47 4.34 3.50
N LEU A 75 -0.89 3.33 4.27
CA LEU A 75 -2.19 2.68 4.10
C LEU A 75 -3.36 3.64 4.31
N VAL A 76 -3.29 4.52 5.32
CA VAL A 76 -4.32 5.55 5.55
C VAL A 76 -4.39 6.49 4.34
N ALA A 77 -3.25 6.99 3.84
CA ALA A 77 -3.20 7.87 2.69
C ALA A 77 -3.81 7.22 1.43
N PHE A 78 -3.45 5.97 1.14
CA PHE A 78 -4.04 5.22 0.03
C PHE A 78 -5.54 5.01 0.21
N THR A 79 -5.99 4.69 1.43
CA THR A 79 -7.41 4.44 1.71
C THR A 79 -8.23 5.71 1.57
N ALA A 80 -7.73 6.85 2.04
CA ALA A 80 -8.36 8.15 1.85
C ALA A 80 -8.49 8.50 0.36
N LEU A 81 -7.44 8.27 -0.43
CA LEU A 81 -7.46 8.51 -1.88
C LEU A 81 -8.48 7.61 -2.60
N LEU A 82 -8.57 6.33 -2.22
CA LEU A 82 -9.56 5.40 -2.75
C LEU A 82 -10.99 5.83 -2.37
N LEU A 83 -11.23 6.20 -1.12
CA LEU A 83 -12.54 6.66 -0.64
C LEU A 83 -12.98 7.97 -1.30
N TRP A 84 -12.05 8.88 -1.58
CA TRP A 84 -12.34 10.11 -2.30
C TRP A 84 -12.82 9.83 -3.74
N HIS A 85 -12.12 8.93 -4.46
CA HIS A 85 -12.51 8.55 -5.82
C HIS A 85 -13.75 7.66 -5.88
N LEU A 86 -14.01 6.82 -4.86
CA LEU A 86 -15.24 6.03 -4.75
C LEU A 86 -16.49 6.89 -4.57
N ARG A 87 -16.34 8.12 -4.04
CA ARG A 87 -17.43 9.08 -3.90
C ARG A 87 -17.69 9.90 -5.16
N SER A 88 -16.82 9.80 -6.18
CA SER A 88 -17.03 10.47 -7.47
C SER A 88 -17.85 9.57 -8.40
N ASP A 89 -18.79 10.15 -9.15
CA ASP A 89 -19.71 9.45 -10.06
C ASP A 89 -19.03 8.66 -11.20
N SER A 90 -17.71 8.78 -11.34
CA SER A 90 -16.92 8.06 -12.35
C SER A 90 -15.55 7.68 -11.78
N PRO A 91 -15.45 6.56 -11.02
CA PRO A 91 -14.18 6.15 -10.43
C PRO A 91 -13.19 5.76 -11.54
N PRO A 92 -12.05 6.47 -11.68
CA PRO A 92 -11.05 6.14 -12.68
C PRO A 92 -10.45 4.75 -12.42
N PRO A 93 -9.98 4.05 -13.45
CA PRO A 93 -9.34 2.74 -13.27
C PRO A 93 -8.05 2.87 -12.45
N CYS A 94 -8.01 2.29 -11.23
CA CYS A 94 -6.78 2.23 -10.44
C CYS A 94 -6.00 0.93 -10.73
N ALA A 95 -4.68 1.04 -10.86
CA ALA A 95 -3.74 -0.09 -10.85
C ALA A 95 -3.21 -0.40 -9.42
N CYS A 96 -3.98 -0.03 -8.39
CA CYS A 96 -3.61 -0.13 -6.99
C CYS A 96 -3.16 -1.57 -6.66
N PHE A 97 -2.02 -1.72 -5.99
CA PHE A 97 -1.40 -3.03 -5.64
C PHE A 97 -1.08 -3.93 -6.84
N GLY A 98 -0.65 -3.36 -7.98
CA GLY A 98 -0.14 -4.20 -9.06
C GLY A 98 -1.23 -4.96 -9.81
N ALA A 99 -2.47 -4.46 -9.81
CA ALA A 99 -3.55 -5.05 -10.58
C ALA A 99 -3.20 -5.08 -12.07
N SER A 100 -2.75 -6.26 -12.54
CA SER A 100 -2.36 -6.55 -13.93
C SER A 100 -3.48 -6.27 -14.96
N LYS A 101 -4.72 -6.04 -14.49
CA LYS A 101 -5.83 -5.49 -15.28
C LYS A 101 -6.34 -4.20 -14.64
N GLN A 102 -6.37 -3.12 -15.42
CA GLN A 102 -7.05 -1.87 -15.07
C GLN A 102 -8.53 -2.18 -14.84
N ARG A 103 -8.97 -2.17 -13.57
CA ARG A 103 -10.37 -2.37 -13.18
C ARG A 103 -10.85 -1.12 -12.43
N PRO A 104 -12.14 -0.77 -12.51
CA PRO A 104 -12.70 0.30 -11.71
C PRO A 104 -12.45 0.01 -10.23
N ILE A 105 -12.16 1.07 -9.46
CA ILE A 105 -11.97 0.98 -8.01
C ILE A 105 -13.22 0.35 -7.41
N ALA A 106 -13.04 -0.71 -6.63
CA ALA A 106 -14.14 -1.43 -6.01
C ALA A 106 -14.02 -1.40 -4.48
N ALA A 107 -15.15 -1.58 -3.78
CA ALA A 107 -15.20 -1.62 -2.32
C ALA A 107 -14.21 -2.65 -1.71
N ARG A 108 -13.89 -3.72 -2.46
CA ARG A 108 -12.88 -4.72 -2.09
C ARG A 108 -11.48 -4.12 -1.84
N ASP A 109 -11.10 -3.07 -2.56
CA ASP A 109 -9.79 -2.43 -2.44
C ASP A 109 -9.69 -1.67 -1.11
N VAL A 110 -10.80 -1.07 -0.67
CA VAL A 110 -10.93 -0.46 0.66
C VAL A 110 -10.91 -1.53 1.74
N VAL A 111 -11.67 -2.63 1.57
CA VAL A 111 -11.69 -3.74 2.54
C VAL A 111 -10.28 -4.31 2.73
N ARG A 112 -9.52 -4.54 1.66
CA ARG A 112 -8.13 -5.01 1.76
C ARG A 112 -7.28 -4.05 2.60
N ASN A 113 -7.36 -2.74 2.34
CA ASN A 113 -6.57 -1.77 3.09
C ASN A 113 -6.99 -1.69 4.56
N VAL A 114 -8.29 -1.77 4.86
CA VAL A 114 -8.80 -1.80 6.24
C VAL A 114 -8.32 -3.05 6.98
N VAL A 115 -8.35 -4.22 6.34
CA VAL A 115 -7.79 -5.46 6.92
C VAL A 115 -6.30 -5.31 7.20
N LEU A 116 -5.52 -4.75 6.25
CA LEU A 116 -4.10 -4.47 6.47
C LEU A 116 -3.88 -3.45 7.61
N LEU A 117 -4.77 -2.46 7.77
CA LEU A 117 -4.71 -1.50 8.86
C LEU A 117 -4.89 -2.18 10.23
N VAL A 118 -5.85 -3.12 10.33
CA VAL A 118 -6.06 -3.92 11.55
C VAL A 118 -4.81 -4.75 11.86
N LEU A 119 -4.17 -5.32 10.83
CA LEU A 119 -2.91 -6.05 11.01
C LEU A 119 -1.76 -5.15 11.44
N VAL A 120 -1.68 -3.90 10.95
CA VAL A 120 -0.70 -2.91 11.43
C VAL A 120 -0.91 -2.65 12.92
N LEU A 121 -2.15 -2.45 13.37
CA LEU A 121 -2.46 -2.23 14.79
C LEU A 121 -2.09 -3.45 15.64
N ALA A 122 -2.36 -4.66 15.16
CA ALA A 122 -1.95 -5.90 15.83
C ALA A 122 -0.42 -6.05 15.88
N ALA A 123 0.29 -5.60 14.84
CA ALA A 123 1.74 -5.63 14.76
C ALA A 123 2.41 -4.61 15.68
N LEU A 124 1.77 -3.49 16.03
CA LEU A 124 2.34 -2.51 16.96
C LEU A 124 2.57 -3.08 18.38
N GLY A 125 1.88 -4.18 18.72
CA GLY A 125 2.08 -4.89 19.99
C GLY A 125 3.19 -5.94 19.98
N SER A 126 4.00 -6.04 18.90
CA SER A 126 5.12 -6.99 18.79
C SER A 126 6.40 -6.49 19.45
#